data_AF-A0A8B7WJD3-F1
#
_entry.id   AF-A0A8B7WJD3-F1
#
_cell.length_a   1.000
_cell.length_b   1.000
_cell.length_c   1.000
_cell.angle_alpha   90.00
_cell.angle_beta   90.00
_cell.angle_gamma   90.00
#
_symmetry.space_group_name_H-M   'P 1'
#
loop_
_entity.id
_entity.type
_entity.pdbx_description
1 polymer ?
#
loop_
_entity_poly.entity_id
_entity_poly.type
_entity_poly.pdbx_seq_one_letter_code
_entity_poly.pdbx_strand_id
1 'polypeptide(L)'
;MSFLIDSSIMITSQILFFGFGWLFFMRQLFKDYEVRQYIVQVIFSVTFAFSCTMFELIIFEILGVLNSSSRYFHWKMNLCVILLILVFMVPFYIGYFIVSNIQLLHKQRLLFSCLLWLTFMYFFWKLGDPFPILSPN
;
A
#
# COMPACT_ATOMS: atom_id res chain seq x y z
N MET A 1 9.64 15.97 -22.26
CA MET A 1 10.72 15.84 -21.26
C MET A 1 11.32 14.44 -21.37
N SER A 2 12.61 14.28 -21.09
CA SER A 2 13.26 12.96 -21.04
C SER A 2 12.59 12.13 -19.93
N PHE A 3 12.28 10.86 -20.21
CA PHE A 3 11.69 9.91 -19.24
C PHE A 3 12.42 9.91 -17.88
N LEU A 4 13.73 10.17 -17.89
CA LEU A 4 14.57 10.29 -16.69
C LEU A 4 14.21 11.50 -15.81
N ILE A 5 13.89 12.64 -16.42
CA ILE A 5 13.50 13.86 -15.68
C ILE A 5 12.14 13.64 -15.02
N ASP A 6 11.19 13.08 -15.78
CA ASP A 6 9.85 12.74 -15.26
C ASP A 6 9.95 11.74 -14.10
N SER A 7 10.80 10.72 -14.23
CA SER A 7 11.07 9.75 -13.16
C SER A 7 11.74 10.39 -11.94
N SER A 8 12.67 11.31 -12.15
CA SER A 8 13.34 12.03 -11.05
C SER A 8 12.37 12.88 -10.25
N ILE A 9 11.44 13.57 -10.92
CA ILE A 9 10.40 14.38 -10.27
C ILE A 9 9.54 13.47 -9.40
N MET A 10 9.06 12.35 -9.95
CA MET A 10 8.22 11.37 -9.25
C MET A 10 8.91 10.73 -8.04
N ILE A 11 10.19 10.38 -8.17
CA ILE A 11 10.94 9.81 -7.04
C ILE A 11 11.13 10.85 -5.95
N THR A 12 11.41 12.10 -6.33
CA THR A 12 11.58 13.19 -5.36
C THR A 12 10.30 13.45 -4.59
N SER A 13 9.15 13.53 -5.26
CA SER A 13 7.86 13.70 -4.60
C SER A 13 7.49 12.50 -3.72
N GLN A 14 7.75 11.27 -4.19
CA GLN A 14 7.54 10.05 -3.39
C GLN A 14 8.33 10.06 -2.07
N ILE A 15 9.61 10.47 -2.12
CA ILE A 15 10.45 10.57 -0.91
C ILE A 15 9.91 11.63 0.04
N LEU A 16 9.48 12.78 -0.49
CA LEU A 16 8.87 13.85 0.31
C LEU A 16 7.57 13.40 0.98
N PHE A 17 6.67 12.75 0.24
CA PHE A 17 5.42 12.22 0.81
C PHE A 17 5.66 11.11 1.81
N PHE A 18 6.64 10.24 1.58
CA PHE A 18 7.03 9.22 2.55
C PHE A 18 7.59 9.86 3.83
N GLY A 19 8.48 10.83 3.71
CA GLY A 19 9.01 11.59 4.85
C GLY A 19 7.91 12.31 5.63
N PHE A 20 6.96 12.94 4.92
CA PHE A 20 5.82 13.59 5.56
C PHE A 20 4.90 12.60 6.26
N GLY A 21 4.55 11.48 5.60
CA GLY A 21 3.74 10.41 6.18
C GLY A 21 4.41 9.78 7.41
N TRP A 22 5.73 9.62 7.37
CA TRP A 22 6.52 9.14 8.50
C TRP A 22 6.52 10.13 9.67
N LEU A 23 6.75 11.41 9.39
CA LEU A 23 6.73 12.47 10.41
C LEU A 23 5.34 12.64 11.03
N PHE A 24 4.29 12.62 10.22
CA PHE A 24 2.90 12.69 10.68
C PHE A 24 2.57 11.50 11.59
N PHE A 25 2.94 10.30 11.17
CA PHE A 25 2.75 9.08 11.96
C PHE A 25 3.50 9.14 13.30
N MET A 26 4.78 9.56 13.26
CA MET A 26 5.62 9.67 14.46
C MET A 26 5.16 10.75 15.44
N ARG A 27 4.63 11.86 14.95
CA ARG A 27 4.26 13.01 15.80
C ARG A 27 2.82 12.97 16.30
N GLN A 28 1.88 12.52 15.46
CA GLN A 28 0.45 12.70 15.71
C GLN A 28 -0.24 11.41 16.16
N LEU A 29 0.14 10.25 15.60
CA LEU A 29 -0.66 9.02 15.76
C LEU A 29 -0.29 8.21 17.00
N PHE A 30 0.96 8.27 17.45
CA PHE A 30 1.46 7.41 18.53
C PHE A 30 2.40 8.13 19.49
N LYS A 31 2.00 9.32 19.95
CA LYS A 31 2.68 9.98 21.07
C LYS A 31 2.68 9.10 22.34
N ASP A 32 1.68 8.23 22.50
CA ASP A 32 1.43 7.46 23.72
C ASP A 32 1.31 5.92 23.55
N TYR A 33 1.71 5.32 22.41
CA TYR A 33 1.70 3.85 22.25
C TYR A 33 3.08 3.24 22.52
N GLU A 34 3.14 2.41 23.54
CA GLU A 34 4.35 1.76 24.05
C GLU A 34 4.83 0.59 23.17
N VAL A 35 4.02 0.09 22.23
CA VAL A 35 4.37 -1.06 21.37
C VAL A 35 4.67 -0.62 19.93
N ARG A 36 5.92 -0.19 19.70
CA ARG A 36 6.38 0.37 18.42
C ARG A 36 6.75 -0.73 17.41
N GLN A 37 5.77 -1.37 16.78
CA GLN A 37 6.02 -2.26 15.63
C GLN A 37 6.44 -1.44 14.41
N TYR A 38 7.75 -1.23 14.24
CA TYR A 38 8.35 -0.43 13.15
C TYR A 38 7.77 -0.77 11.77
N ILE A 39 7.53 -2.05 11.52
CA ILE A 39 7.00 -2.56 10.24
C ILE A 39 5.63 -1.95 9.91
N VAL A 40 4.71 -1.87 10.88
CA VAL A 40 3.37 -1.32 10.65
C VAL A 40 3.44 0.17 10.29
N GLN A 41 4.40 0.89 10.90
CA GLN A 41 4.64 2.30 10.62
C GLN A 41 5.12 2.49 9.18
N VAL A 42 6.09 1.66 8.75
CA VAL A 42 6.58 1.67 7.38
C VAL A 42 5.45 1.37 6.41
N ILE A 43 4.64 0.34 6.66
CA ILE A 43 3.51 -0.02 5.78
C ILE A 43 2.52 1.16 5.64
N PHE A 44 2.18 1.80 6.75
CA PHE A 44 1.32 2.98 6.72
C PHE A 44 1.94 4.12 5.91
N SER A 45 3.19 4.52 6.21
CA SER A 45 3.85 5.65 5.53
C SER A 45 4.06 5.37 4.05
N VAL A 46 4.38 4.12 3.67
CA VAL A 46 4.46 3.69 2.27
C VAL A 46 3.10 3.81 1.58
N THR A 47 2.04 3.27 2.18
CA THR A 47 0.67 3.33 1.62
C THR A 47 0.19 4.77 1.45
N PHE A 48 0.48 5.63 2.44
CA PHE A 48 0.18 7.04 2.39
C PHE A 48 0.94 7.74 1.26
N ALA A 49 2.25 7.50 1.15
CA ALA A 49 3.07 8.09 0.09
C ALA A 49 2.56 7.70 -1.30
N PHE A 50 2.29 6.42 -1.55
CA PHE A 50 1.73 5.97 -2.83
C PHE A 50 0.34 6.55 -3.12
N SER A 51 -0.49 6.76 -2.09
CA SER A 51 -1.80 7.44 -2.26
C SER A 51 -1.64 8.91 -2.65
N CYS A 52 -0.69 9.63 -2.05
CA CYS A 52 -0.35 10.99 -2.45
C CYS A 52 0.19 11.05 -3.88
N THR A 53 1.03 10.09 -4.28
CA THR A 53 1.56 10.01 -5.65
C THR A 53 0.46 9.73 -6.68
N MET A 54 -0.58 8.95 -6.36
CA MET A 54 -1.77 8.83 -7.23
C MET A 54 -2.43 10.18 -7.45
N PHE A 55 -2.60 10.95 -6.38
CA PHE A 55 -3.24 12.26 -6.46
C PHE A 55 -2.36 13.26 -7.25
N GLU A 56 -1.05 13.24 -7.02
CA GLU A 56 -0.09 14.04 -7.77
C GLU A 56 -0.09 13.69 -9.27
N LEU A 57 -0.17 12.41 -9.63
CA LEU A 57 -0.28 11.95 -11.02
C LEU A 57 -1.52 12.53 -11.72
N ILE A 58 -2.65 12.61 -11.01
CA ILE A 58 -3.88 13.24 -11.52
C ILE A 58 -3.67 14.75 -11.72
N ILE A 59 -2.99 15.43 -10.79
CA ILE A 59 -2.68 16.86 -10.93
C ILE A 59 -1.79 17.11 -12.15
N PHE A 60 -0.74 16.30 -12.32
CA PHE A 60 0.17 16.43 -13.47
C PHE A 60 -0.48 16.07 -14.80
N GLU A 61 -1.53 15.24 -14.79
CA GLU A 61 -2.37 15.03 -15.96
C GLU A 61 -3.12 16.29 -16.35
N ILE A 62 -3.76 16.96 -15.38
CA ILE A 62 -4.53 18.19 -15.63
C ILE A 62 -3.62 19.33 -16.09
N LEU A 63 -2.44 19.47 -15.48
CA LEU A 63 -1.47 20.53 -15.80
C LEU A 63 -0.65 20.24 -17.08
N GLY A 64 -0.67 19.02 -17.61
CA GLY A 64 0.09 18.64 -18.80
C GLY A 64 1.61 18.67 -18.62
N VAL A 65 2.10 18.53 -17.38
CA VAL A 65 3.53 18.67 -17.05
C VAL A 65 4.35 17.43 -17.46
N LEU A 66 3.79 16.23 -17.29
CA LEU A 66 4.45 14.96 -17.58
C LEU A 66 4.13 14.43 -18.98
N ASN A 67 5.09 13.74 -19.59
CA ASN A 67 4.86 13.03 -20.85
C ASN A 67 3.82 11.91 -20.66
N SER A 68 2.85 11.80 -21.57
CA SER A 68 1.73 10.84 -21.49
C SER A 68 2.19 9.39 -21.34
N SER A 69 3.28 9.00 -22.02
CA SER A 69 3.82 7.63 -21.91
C SER A 69 4.44 7.34 -20.53
N SER A 70 5.14 8.33 -19.96
CA SER A 70 5.75 8.22 -18.63
C SER A 70 4.68 8.16 -17.54
N ARG A 71 3.67 9.05 -17.65
CA ARG A 71 2.54 9.10 -16.71
C ARG A 71 1.79 7.78 -16.63
N TYR A 72 1.48 7.17 -17.78
CA TYR A 72 0.78 5.88 -17.82
C TYR A 72 1.57 4.76 -17.16
N PHE A 73 2.90 4.74 -17.35
CA PHE A 73 3.78 3.77 -16.68
C PHE A 73 3.78 3.96 -15.16
N HIS A 74 3.97 5.20 -14.68
CA HIS A 74 3.94 5.51 -13.25
C HIS A 74 2.58 5.20 -12.62
N TRP A 75 1.48 5.48 -13.31
CA TRP A 75 0.13 5.18 -12.85
C TRP A 75 -0.10 3.68 -12.68
N LYS A 76 0.27 2.87 -13.69
CA LYS A 76 0.18 1.40 -13.60
C LYS A 76 1.01 0.83 -12.47
N MET A 77 2.26 1.27 -12.34
CA MET A 77 3.13 0.80 -11.26
C MET A 77 2.58 1.18 -9.89
N ASN A 78 2.13 2.42 -9.72
CA ASN A 78 1.59 2.91 -8.46
C ASN A 78 0.34 2.14 -8.04
N LEU A 79 -0.59 1.90 -8.97
CA LEU A 79 -1.78 1.09 -8.73
C LEU A 79 -1.42 -0.35 -8.33
N CYS A 80 -0.48 -0.96 -9.05
CA CYS A 80 -0.03 -2.32 -8.75
C CYS A 80 0.53 -2.42 -7.32
N VAL A 81 1.39 -1.48 -6.93
CA VAL A 81 2.00 -1.47 -5.60
C VAL A 81 0.97 -1.23 -4.49
N ILE A 82 0.08 -0.25 -4.65
CA ILE A 82 -1.00 0.00 -3.67
C ILE A 82 -1.88 -1.23 -3.51
N LEU A 83 -2.26 -1.86 -4.63
CA LEU A 83 -3.12 -3.05 -4.61
C LEU A 83 -2.44 -4.21 -3.89
N LEU A 84 -1.14 -4.45 -4.16
CA LEU A 84 -0.37 -5.47 -3.45
C LEU A 84 -0.31 -5.19 -1.94
N ILE A 85 -0.08 -3.95 -1.54
CA ILE A 85 -0.01 -3.59 -0.12
C ILE A 85 -1.38 -3.80 0.56
N LEU A 86 -2.45 -3.29 -0.04
CA LEU A 86 -3.79 -3.34 0.56
C LEU A 86 -4.40 -4.75 0.57
N VAL A 87 -4.20 -5.53 -0.48
CA VAL A 87 -4.83 -6.86 -0.61
C VAL A 87 -3.98 -7.96 0.02
N PHE A 88 -2.66 -7.89 -0.10
CA PHE A 88 -1.78 -8.95 0.40
C PHE A 88 -1.18 -8.59 1.76
N MET A 89 -0.48 -7.45 1.82
CA MET A 89 0.37 -7.12 2.96
C MET A 89 -0.46 -6.78 4.22
N VAL A 90 -1.42 -5.86 4.12
CA VAL A 90 -2.22 -5.40 5.26
C VAL A 90 -3.01 -6.55 5.92
N PRO A 91 -3.75 -7.41 5.19
CA PRO A 91 -4.52 -8.50 5.80
C PRO A 91 -3.62 -9.54 6.47
N PHE A 92 -2.42 -9.79 5.92
CA PHE A 92 -1.45 -10.68 6.53
C PHE A 92 -0.99 -10.15 7.90
N TYR A 93 -0.65 -8.86 8.00
CA TYR A 93 -0.23 -8.25 9.26
C TYR A 93 -1.36 -8.18 10.30
N ILE A 94 -2.59 -7.91 9.87
CA ILE A 94 -3.77 -7.94 10.77
C ILE A 94 -3.96 -9.36 11.31
N GLY A 95 -3.94 -10.38 10.44
CA GLY A 95 -4.03 -11.78 10.86
C GLY A 95 -2.90 -12.19 11.80
N TYR A 96 -1.68 -11.72 11.55
CA TYR A 96 -0.55 -11.91 12.45
C TYR A 96 -0.77 -11.28 13.81
N PHE A 97 -1.27 -10.05 13.86
CA PHE A 97 -1.53 -9.34 15.11
C PHE A 97 -2.62 -10.02 15.94
N ILE A 98 -3.73 -10.45 15.29
CA ILE A 98 -4.82 -11.17 15.95
C ILE A 98 -4.31 -12.46 16.60
N VAL A 99 -3.55 -13.28 15.86
CA VAL A 99 -3.00 -14.53 16.41
C VAL A 99 -1.95 -14.25 17.48
N SER A 100 -1.17 -13.17 17.35
CA SER A 100 -0.17 -12.78 18.35
C SER A 100 -0.74 -12.42 19.71
N ASN A 101 -1.99 -11.97 19.75
CA ASN A 101 -2.70 -11.63 20.98
C ASN A 101 -3.11 -12.89 21.78
N ILE A 102 -3.27 -14.03 21.10
CA ILE A 102 -3.71 -15.29 21.71
C ILE A 102 -2.49 -16.05 22.25
N GLN A 103 -2.34 -16.05 23.59
CA GLN A 103 -1.22 -16.71 24.28
C GLN A 103 -1.06 -18.21 23.92
N LEU A 104 -2.17 -18.91 23.67
CA LEU A 104 -2.20 -20.35 23.37
C LEU A 104 -1.50 -20.71 22.04
N LEU A 105 -1.46 -19.79 21.08
CA LEU A 105 -0.98 -20.05 19.71
C LEU A 105 0.45 -19.56 19.48
N HIS A 106 1.17 -19.17 20.53
CA HIS A 106 2.49 -18.53 20.40
C HIS A 106 3.51 -19.39 19.62
N LYS A 107 3.49 -20.72 19.81
CA LYS A 107 4.43 -21.65 19.15
C LYS A 107 4.12 -21.90 17.66
N GLN A 108 2.88 -21.67 17.23
CA GLN A 108 2.41 -21.90 15.85
C GLN A 108 1.84 -20.63 15.21
N ARG A 109 2.18 -19.44 15.75
CA ARG A 109 1.59 -18.16 15.37
C ARG A 109 1.60 -17.93 13.85
N LEU A 110 2.76 -18.12 13.22
CA LEU A 110 2.91 -17.91 11.77
C LEU A 110 2.00 -18.83 10.94
N LEU A 111 1.80 -20.07 11.37
CA LEU A 111 0.99 -21.04 10.64
C LEU A 111 -0.49 -20.65 10.68
N PHE A 112 -1.01 -20.29 11.85
CA PHE A 112 -2.39 -19.80 11.98
C PHE A 112 -2.61 -18.47 11.26
N SER A 113 -1.65 -17.55 11.30
CA SER A 113 -1.73 -16.29 10.54
C SER A 113 -1.75 -16.53 9.04
N CYS A 114 -0.96 -17.50 8.54
CA CYS A 114 -0.97 -17.90 7.14
C CYS A 114 -2.31 -18.53 6.73
N LEU A 115 -2.89 -19.40 7.58
CA LEU A 115 -4.21 -19.98 7.34
C LEU A 115 -5.31 -18.91 7.30
N LEU A 116 -5.30 -17.96 8.23
CA LEU A 116 -6.26 -16.85 8.27
C LEU A 116 -6.11 -15.96 7.04
N TRP A 117 -4.87 -15.70 6.63
CA TRP A 117 -4.57 -14.96 5.40
C TRP A 117 -5.04 -15.68 4.14
N LEU A 118 -4.79 -16.99 4.01
CA LEU A 118 -5.28 -17.79 2.88
C LEU A 118 -6.81 -17.81 2.82
N THR A 119 -7.46 -17.91 3.99
CA THR A 119 -8.92 -17.85 4.10
C THR A 119 -9.44 -16.50 3.62
N PHE A 120 -8.82 -15.40 4.06
CA PHE A 120 -9.13 -14.06 3.58
C PHE A 120 -8.98 -13.94 2.05
N MET A 121 -7.87 -14.43 1.48
CA MET A 121 -7.65 -14.40 0.04
C MET A 121 -8.70 -15.20 -0.73
N TYR A 122 -9.12 -16.35 -0.20
CA TYR A 122 -10.21 -17.14 -0.78
C TYR A 122 -11.53 -16.37 -0.79
N PHE A 123 -11.90 -15.74 0.34
CA PHE A 123 -13.10 -14.88 0.40
C PHE A 123 -12.99 -13.68 -0.54
N PHE A 124 -11.83 -13.04 -0.61
CA PHE A 124 -11.58 -11.92 -1.50
C PHE A 124 -11.76 -12.32 -2.97
N TRP A 125 -11.21 -13.47 -3.37
CA TRP A 125 -11.41 -14.01 -4.72
C TRP A 125 -12.88 -14.35 -4.98
N LYS A 126 -13.57 -14.99 -4.03
CA LYS A 126 -14.97 -15.37 -4.18
C LYS A 126 -15.93 -14.17 -4.23
N LEU A 127 -15.63 -13.10 -3.50
CA LEU A 127 -16.33 -11.83 -3.60
C LEU A 127 -15.98 -11.05 -4.88
N GLY A 128 -14.80 -11.33 -5.46
CA GLY A 128 -14.34 -10.78 -6.73
C GLY A 128 -14.99 -11.41 -7.97
N ASP A 129 -15.27 -12.73 -7.94
CA ASP A 129 -15.94 -13.49 -9.02
C ASP A 129 -17.20 -12.82 -9.61
N PRO A 130 -18.14 -12.27 -8.81
CA PRO A 130 -19.35 -11.66 -9.34
C PRO A 130 -19.14 -10.28 -9.96
N PHE A 131 -17.94 -9.68 -9.88
CA PHE A 131 -17.68 -8.42 -10.60
C PHE A 131 -17.61 -8.69 -12.10
N PRO A 132 -18.50 -8.10 -12.92
CA PRO A 132 -18.48 -8.30 -14.36
C PRO A 132 -17.27 -7.56 -14.95
N ILE A 133 -16.18 -8.29 -15.20
CA ILE A 133 -15.06 -7.86 -16.06
C ILE A 133 -15.25 -8.50 -17.43
N LEU A 134 -16.46 -8.43 -17.98
CA LEU A 134 -16.71 -8.86 -19.35
C LEU A 134 -16.17 -7.76 -20.26
N SER A 135 -14.99 -8.01 -20.84
CA SER A 135 -14.66 -7.40 -22.13
C SER A 135 -15.70 -7.93 -23.12
N PRO A 136 -16.50 -7.06 -23.77
CA PRO A 136 -17.23 -7.50 -24.93
C PRO A 136 -16.18 -7.79 -26.01
N ASN A 137 -16.13 -9.04 -26.46
CA ASN A 137 -15.39 -9.47 -27.64
C ASN A 137 -15.70 -8.57 -28.84
#